data_AF-A0A9E6DY44-F1
#
_entry.id   AF-A0A9E6DY44-F1
#
_cell.length_a   1.000
_cell.length_b   1.000
_cell.length_c   1.000
_cell.angle_alpha   90.00
_cell.angle_beta   90.00
_cell.angle_gamma   90.00
#
_symmetry.space_group_name_H-M   'P 1'
#
loop_
_entity.id
_entity.type
_entity.pdbx_description
1 polymer ?
#
loop_
_entity_poly.entity_id
_entity_poly.type
_entity_poly.pdbx_seq_one_letter_code
_entity_poly.pdbx_strand_id
1 'polypeptide(L)'
;MKKGTNICHGTAGTGYSFLKLFKATGDELWLKRARAFAMFGIEQAQQQCEARGTYEYSLWNGDTGFAHFVHHCLNQTSGIPTMDYF
;
A
#
# COMPACT_ATOMS: atom_id res chain seq x y z
N MET A 1 -12.00 15.04 3.53
CA MET A 1 -11.79 14.13 2.38
C MET A 1 -10.96 12.94 2.85
N LYS A 2 -11.55 11.74 3.00
CA LYS A 2 -10.76 10.52 3.19
C LYS A 2 -10.37 9.99 1.81
N LYS A 3 -9.09 10.06 1.44
CA LYS A 3 -8.56 9.37 0.25
C LYS A 3 -8.61 7.86 0.51
N GLY A 4 -8.79 7.06 -0.55
CA GLY A 4 -8.85 5.60 -0.45
C GLY A 4 -7.51 4.94 -0.08
N THR A 5 -7.49 3.61 -0.01
CA THR A 5 -6.29 2.81 0.34
C THR A 5 -5.37 2.53 -0.84
N ASN A 6 -5.83 2.82 -2.07
CA ASN A 6 -5.22 2.41 -3.33
C ASN A 6 -3.81 2.97 -3.65
N ILE A 7 -3.21 2.45 -4.72
CA ILE A 7 -1.85 2.82 -5.16
C ILE A 7 -1.83 4.19 -5.82
N CYS A 8 -2.80 4.50 -6.70
CA CYS A 8 -2.74 5.68 -7.56
C CYS A 8 -2.72 7.00 -6.76
N HIS A 9 -3.52 7.11 -5.70
CA HIS A 9 -3.65 8.34 -4.92
C HIS A 9 -4.10 8.08 -3.48
N GLY A 10 -3.87 6.87 -2.97
CA GLY A 10 -4.27 6.42 -1.64
C GLY A 10 -3.11 6.10 -0.70
N THR A 11 -3.44 5.48 0.43
CA THR A 11 -2.47 5.12 1.48
C THR A 11 -1.34 4.22 0.97
N ALA A 12 -1.62 3.26 0.08
CA ALA A 12 -0.58 2.41 -0.52
C ALA A 12 0.43 3.21 -1.34
N GLY A 13 -0.03 4.18 -2.15
CA GLY A 13 0.86 5.00 -2.98
C GLY A 13 1.91 5.73 -2.13
N THR A 14 1.47 6.41 -1.07
CA THR A 14 2.39 7.06 -0.13
C THR A 14 3.27 6.03 0.60
N GLY A 15 2.70 4.89 0.99
CA GLY A 15 3.43 3.81 1.64
C GLY A 15 4.58 3.25 0.79
N TYR A 16 4.36 3.09 -0.52
CA TYR A 16 5.39 2.65 -1.45
C TYR A 16 6.59 3.60 -1.52
N SER A 17 6.37 4.91 -1.41
CA SER A 17 7.47 5.88 -1.33
C SER A 17 8.41 5.57 -0.17
N PHE A 18 7.88 5.15 0.98
CA PHE A 18 8.71 4.73 2.11
C PHE A 18 9.45 3.41 1.85
N LEU A 19 8.85 2.43 1.17
CA LEU A 19 9.55 1.21 0.77
C LEU A 19 10.68 1.49 -0.24
N LYS A 20 10.49 2.45 -1.14
CA LYS A 20 11.54 2.91 -2.07
C LYS A 20 12.66 3.62 -1.33
N LEU A 21 12.34 4.47 -0.35
CA LEU A 21 13.34 5.13 0.52
C LEU A 21 14.12 4.11 1.35
N PHE A 22 13.45 3.11 1.92
CA PHE A 22 14.11 2.00 2.62
C PHE A 22 15.09 1.28 1.69
N LYS A 23 14.66 0.89 0.48
CA LYS A 23 15.54 0.25 -0.51
C LYS A 23 16.75 1.11 -0.90
N ALA A 24 16.55 2.44 -1.01
CA ALA A 24 17.60 3.36 -1.43
C ALA A 24 18.62 3.69 -0.32
N THR A 25 18.19 3.66 0.95
CA THR A 25 19.00 4.15 2.09
C THR A 25 19.46 3.05 3.04
N GLY A 26 18.74 1.93 3.10
CA GLY A 26 18.91 0.90 4.12
C GLY A 26 18.42 1.31 5.52
N ASP A 27 17.82 2.49 5.69
CA ASP A 27 17.35 2.97 7.00
C ASP A 27 15.98 2.40 7.37
N GLU A 28 15.97 1.55 8.39
CA GLU A 28 14.81 0.85 8.98
C GLU A 28 13.67 1.80 9.41
N LEU A 29 13.97 3.09 9.66
CA LEU A 29 12.94 4.09 9.93
C LEU A 29 11.90 4.15 8.80
N TRP A 30 12.34 4.04 7.54
CA TRP A 30 11.45 4.09 6.39
C TRP A 30 10.59 2.83 6.29
N LEU A 31 11.14 1.65 6.59
CA LEU A 31 10.36 0.41 6.65
C LEU A 31 9.31 0.46 7.75
N LYS A 32 9.65 1.00 8.93
CA LYS A 32 8.70 1.22 10.03
C LYS A 32 7.56 2.15 9.62
N ARG A 33 7.87 3.22 8.89
CA ARG A 33 6.85 4.16 8.35
C ARG A 33 5.95 3.49 7.31
N ALA A 34 6.50 2.70 6.40
CA ALA A 34 5.73 1.92 5.43
C ALA A 34 4.74 0.98 6.13
N ARG A 35 5.21 0.23 7.14
CA ARG A 35 4.38 -0.70 7.91
C ARG A 35 3.29 0.03 8.71
N ALA A 36 3.57 1.20 9.27
CA ALA A 36 2.54 2.01 9.94
C ALA A 36 1.43 2.43 8.96
N PHE A 37 1.78 2.80 7.74
CA PHE A 37 0.81 3.10 6.68
C PHE A 37 0.01 1.86 6.26
N ALA A 38 0.65 0.68 6.20
CA ALA A 38 -0.04 -0.58 5.94
C ALA A 38 -1.08 -0.88 7.03
N MET A 39 -0.71 -0.78 8.32
CA MET A 39 -1.66 -1.02 9.42
C MET A 39 -2.86 -0.07 9.35
N PHE A 40 -2.62 1.22 9.15
CA PHE A 40 -3.69 2.21 8.99
C PHE A 40 -4.57 1.95 7.75
N GLY A 41 -3.96 1.51 6.65
CA GLY A 41 -4.69 1.18 5.43
C GLY A 41 -5.55 -0.08 5.57
N ILE A 42 -5.13 -1.08 6.35
CA ILE A 42 -5.90 -2.32 6.58
C ILE A 42 -7.24 -1.99 7.24
N GLU A 43 -7.22 -1.16 8.28
CA GLU A 43 -8.45 -0.72 8.96
C GLU A 43 -9.38 0.05 8.02
N GLN A 44 -8.83 0.90 7.14
CA GLN A 44 -9.63 1.61 6.14
C GLN A 44 -10.22 0.68 5.09
N ALA A 45 -9.44 -0.28 4.56
CA ALA A 45 -9.92 -1.24 3.57
C ALA A 45 -11.05 -2.10 4.13
N GLN A 46 -10.90 -2.55 5.39
CA GLN A 46 -11.93 -3.29 6.12
C GLN A 46 -13.23 -2.48 6.24
N GLN A 47 -13.15 -1.22 6.70
CA GLN A 47 -14.31 -0.32 6.81
C GLN A 47 -14.98 -0.07 5.46
N GLN A 48 -14.20 0.07 4.38
CA GLN A 48 -14.71 0.28 3.03
C GLN A 48 -15.40 -0.97 2.49
N CYS A 49 -14.85 -2.15 2.73
CA CYS A 49 -15.46 -3.42 2.38
C CYS A 49 -16.78 -3.63 3.13
N GLU A 50 -16.81 -3.34 4.43
CA GLU A 50 -18.03 -3.42 5.24
C GLU A 50 -19.13 -2.47 4.72
N ALA A 51 -18.76 -1.25 4.34
CA ALA A 51 -19.69 -0.27 3.79
C ALA A 51 -20.20 -0.62 2.38
N ARG A 52 -19.36 -1.23 1.52
CA ARG A 52 -19.73 -1.64 0.14
C ARG A 52 -20.31 -3.04 0.04
N GLY A 53 -20.06 -3.91 1.01
CA GLY A 53 -20.34 -5.34 0.95
C GLY A 53 -19.31 -6.15 0.14
N THR A 54 -18.25 -5.53 -0.40
CA THR A 54 -17.21 -6.19 -1.19
C THR A 54 -15.93 -5.35 -1.26
N TYR A 55 -14.81 -5.99 -1.59
CA TYR A 55 -13.54 -5.33 -1.91
C TYR A 55 -13.53 -4.85 -3.37
N GLU A 56 -12.77 -3.79 -3.65
CA GLU A 56 -12.53 -3.34 -5.03
C GLU A 56 -11.28 -4.01 -5.61
N TYR A 57 -11.44 -4.86 -6.61
CA TYR A 57 -10.33 -5.68 -7.13
C TYR A 57 -9.43 -4.97 -8.17
N SER A 58 -9.46 -3.64 -8.22
CA SER A 58 -8.61 -2.86 -9.13
C SER A 58 -7.18 -2.74 -8.57
N LEU A 59 -6.17 -2.95 -9.42
CA LEU A 59 -4.76 -2.79 -9.04
C LEU A 59 -4.44 -1.33 -8.65
N TRP A 60 -4.83 -0.37 -9.48
CA TRP A 60 -4.44 1.03 -9.28
C TRP A 60 -5.37 1.78 -8.34
N ASN A 61 -6.66 1.45 -8.36
CA ASN A 61 -7.70 2.22 -7.67
C ASN A 61 -8.38 1.44 -6.54
N GLY A 62 -8.10 0.15 -6.39
CA GLY A 62 -8.75 -0.73 -5.43
C GLY A 62 -7.82 -1.36 -4.41
N ASP A 63 -8.39 -2.33 -3.69
CA ASP A 63 -7.82 -3.05 -2.56
C ASP A 63 -6.79 -4.10 -2.98
N THR A 64 -6.83 -4.59 -4.22
CA THR A 64 -5.79 -5.51 -4.72
C THR A 64 -4.41 -4.85 -4.76
N GLY A 65 -4.34 -3.58 -5.17
CA GLY A 65 -3.10 -2.82 -5.09
C GLY A 65 -2.62 -2.57 -3.66
N PHE A 66 -3.57 -2.32 -2.76
CA PHE A 66 -3.28 -2.19 -1.34
C PHE A 66 -2.76 -3.51 -0.74
N ALA A 67 -3.34 -4.65 -1.11
CA ALA A 67 -2.86 -5.97 -0.69
C ALA A 67 -1.42 -6.24 -1.17
N HIS A 68 -1.09 -5.86 -2.40
CA HIS A 68 0.31 -5.92 -2.88
C HIS A 68 1.25 -5.06 -2.05
N PHE A 69 0.83 -3.84 -1.66
CA PHE A 69 1.62 -2.99 -0.78
C PHE A 69 1.86 -3.66 0.59
N VAL A 70 0.83 -4.24 1.20
CA VAL A 70 0.96 -4.99 2.47
C VAL A 70 1.92 -6.17 2.30
N HIS A 71 1.81 -6.94 1.21
CA HIS A 71 2.72 -8.03 0.90
C HIS A 71 4.18 -7.56 0.79
N HIS A 72 4.42 -6.42 0.15
CA HIS A 72 5.76 -5.85 0.02
C HIS A 72 6.31 -5.33 1.35
N CYS A 73 5.47 -4.79 2.25
CA CYS A 73 5.86 -4.45 3.62
C CYS A 73 6.33 -5.66 4.45
N LEU A 74 5.74 -6.83 4.21
CA LEU A 74 6.13 -8.10 4.86
C LEU A 74 7.44 -8.64 4.29
N ASN A 75 7.58 -8.62 2.97
CA ASN A 75 8.74 -9.20 2.27
C ASN A 75 9.90 -8.20 2.08
N GLN A 76 9.75 -6.96 2.55
CA GLN A 76 10.73 -5.87 2.42
C GLN A 76 11.13 -5.60 0.96
N THR A 77 10.19 -5.80 0.05
CA THR A 77 10.34 -5.51 -1.37
C THR A 77 9.63 -4.21 -1.71
N SER A 78 9.80 -3.70 -2.92
CA SER A 78 9.22 -2.40 -3.32
C SER A 78 8.84 -2.34 -4.79
N GLY A 79 8.64 -3.49 -5.44
CA GLY A 79 8.36 -3.56 -6.87
C GLY A 79 6.87 -3.47 -7.17
N ILE A 80 6.41 -2.33 -7.67
CA ILE A 80 5.02 -2.09 -8.07
C ILE A 80 4.80 -2.75 -9.44
N PRO A 81 3.85 -3.70 -9.56
CA PRO A 81 3.54 -4.32 -10.85
C PRO A 81 3.16 -3.27 -11.91
N THR A 82 3.55 -3.49 -13.17
CA THR A 82 3.32 -2.58 -14.32
C THR A 82 4.03 -1.21 -14.26
N MET A 83 4.81 -0.95 -13.20
CA MET A 83 5.66 0.24 -13.09
C MET A 83 7.15 -0.12 -12.97
N ASP A 84 7.47 -1.13 -12.16
CA ASP A 84 8.84 -1.62 -11.97
C ASP A 84 9.14 -2.89 -12.79
N TYR A 85 8.10 -3.59 -13.25
CA TYR A 85 8.20 -4.82 -14.03
C TYR A 85 7.19 -4.78 -15.19
N PHE A 86 7.63 -5.12 -16.39
CA PHE A 86 6.84 -5.22 -17.63
C PHE A 86 6.71 -6.66 -18.08
#